data_AF-A0A1U7I032-F1
#
_entry.id   AF-A0A1U7I032-F1
#
_cell.length_a   1.000
_cell.length_b   1.000
_cell.length_c   1.000
_cell.angle_alpha   90.00
_cell.angle_beta   90.00
_cell.angle_gamma   90.00
#
_symmetry.space_group_name_H-M   'P 1'
#
loop_
_entity.id
_entity.type
_entity.pdbx_description
1 polymer ?
#
loop_
_entity_poly.entity_id
_entity_poly.type
_entity_poly.pdbx_seq_one_letter_code
_entity_poly.pdbx_strand_id
1 'polypeptide(L)'
;MATINGTSGKDTLTGTQFADTIFGFAGNDLLRGLSGNDTLNGGAGVDVLNGGLGNDTYIIDNTLDIINESPNAGIDTVRALRNYTLGTNLENLVLTGNSAINGTGNT
;
A
#
# COMPACT_ATOMS: atom_id res chain seq x y z
N MET A 1 -16.94 -0.30 0.70
CA MET A 1 -16.00 -1.42 0.89
C MET A 1 -16.30 -2.51 -0.09
N ALA A 2 -15.77 -2.34 -1.30
CA ALA A 2 -15.59 -3.44 -2.22
C ALA A 2 -14.31 -4.20 -1.85
N THR A 3 -14.24 -5.46 -2.27
CA THR A 3 -13.01 -6.25 -2.26
C THR A 3 -12.65 -6.56 -3.69
N ILE A 4 -11.43 -6.19 -4.08
CA ILE A 4 -10.92 -6.33 -5.44
C ILE A 4 -9.71 -7.25 -5.37
N ASN A 5 -9.76 -8.34 -6.12
CA ASN A 5 -8.74 -9.37 -6.12
C ASN A 5 -8.11 -9.46 -7.52
N GLY A 6 -6.79 -9.40 -7.57
CA GLY A 6 -6.00 -9.72 -8.74
C GLY A 6 -5.84 -11.22 -8.93
N THR A 7 -4.76 -11.59 -9.59
CA THR A 7 -4.42 -12.94 -10.03
C THR A 7 -2.99 -13.27 -9.62
N SER A 8 -2.41 -14.33 -10.17
CA SER A 8 -0.98 -14.62 -9.98
C SER A 8 -0.07 -13.97 -11.03
N GLY A 9 -0.63 -13.12 -11.89
CA GLY A 9 0.08 -12.41 -12.94
C GLY A 9 0.10 -10.91 -12.69
N LYS A 10 0.70 -10.15 -13.61
CA LYS A 10 0.68 -8.69 -13.54
C LYS A 10 -0.73 -8.15 -13.77
N ASP A 11 -1.23 -7.42 -12.78
CA ASP A 11 -2.55 -6.82 -12.78
C ASP A 11 -2.53 -5.28 -12.75
N THR A 12 -3.64 -4.70 -13.19
CA THR A 12 -3.94 -3.28 -13.00
C THR A 12 -5.32 -3.17 -12.39
N LEU A 13 -5.36 -2.85 -11.11
CA LEU A 13 -6.56 -2.87 -10.28
C LEU A 13 -6.92 -1.43 -9.92
N THR A 14 -8.19 -1.08 -10.05
CA THR A 14 -8.71 0.24 -9.69
C THR A 14 -9.94 0.07 -8.81
N GLY A 15 -9.89 0.74 -7.66
CA GLY A 15 -10.95 0.87 -6.68
C GLY A 15 -12.11 1.74 -7.16
N THR A 16 -12.95 2.07 -6.20
CA THR A 16 -14.12 2.93 -6.33
C THR A 16 -13.83 4.29 -5.67
N GLN A 17 -14.84 5.16 -5.54
CA GLN A 17 -14.68 6.43 -4.82
C GLN A 17 -14.95 6.29 -3.31
N PHE A 18 -15.01 5.06 -2.82
CA PHE A 18 -15.28 4.72 -1.43
C PHE A 18 -14.20 3.78 -0.92
N ALA A 19 -14.07 3.68 0.40
CA ALA A 19 -13.16 2.74 1.05
C ALA A 19 -13.27 1.34 0.45
N ASP A 20 -12.14 0.75 0.07
CA ASP A 20 -11.98 -0.53 -0.59
C ASP A 20 -10.84 -1.37 0.02
N THR A 21 -10.83 -2.65 -0.31
CA THR A 21 -9.69 -3.53 -0.04
C THR A 21 -9.23 -4.14 -1.35
N ILE A 22 -7.97 -3.93 -1.70
CA ILE A 22 -7.40 -4.31 -2.99
C ILE A 22 -6.20 -5.25 -2.75
N PHE A 23 -6.28 -6.45 -3.32
CA PHE A 23 -5.24 -7.47 -3.27
C PHE A 23 -4.68 -7.74 -4.67
N GLY A 24 -3.39 -7.51 -4.92
CA GLY A 24 -2.70 -7.89 -6.17
C GLY A 24 -2.39 -9.39 -6.25
N PHE A 25 -1.98 -9.95 -5.09
CA PHE A 25 -1.50 -11.30 -4.87
C PHE A 25 -0.07 -11.56 -5.35
N ALA A 26 0.14 -11.99 -6.58
CA ALA A 26 1.48 -12.26 -7.08
C ALA A 26 1.62 -11.66 -8.46
N GLY A 27 2.80 -11.11 -8.79
CA GLY A 27 2.98 -10.32 -9.99
C GLY A 27 3.54 -8.96 -9.64
N ASN A 28 3.84 -8.16 -10.67
CA ASN A 28 4.25 -6.77 -10.46
C ASN A 28 3.07 -5.88 -10.83
N ASP A 29 2.29 -5.51 -9.83
CA ASP A 29 0.94 -4.98 -9.98
C ASP A 29 0.89 -3.46 -9.86
N LEU A 30 -0.16 -2.89 -10.43
CA LEU A 30 -0.53 -1.49 -10.24
C LEU A 30 -1.89 -1.42 -9.54
N LEU A 31 -1.91 -0.95 -8.29
CA LEU A 31 -3.12 -0.77 -7.50
C LEU A 31 -3.45 0.73 -7.37
N ARG A 32 -4.72 1.08 -7.56
CA ARG A 32 -5.24 2.45 -7.45
C ARG A 32 -6.49 2.46 -6.56
N GLY A 33 -6.44 3.07 -5.39
CA GLY A 33 -7.58 3.21 -4.46
C GLY A 33 -8.62 4.23 -4.95
N LEU A 34 -8.15 5.40 -5.38
CA LEU A 34 -8.90 6.60 -5.79
C LEU A 34 -9.28 7.50 -4.61
N SER A 35 -10.53 7.45 -4.13
CA SER A 35 -10.94 8.20 -2.95
C SER A 35 -11.50 7.21 -1.93
N GLY A 36 -11.44 7.57 -0.65
CA GLY A 36 -11.87 6.68 0.42
C GLY A 36 -10.69 6.20 1.24
N ASN A 37 -10.96 5.47 2.32
CA ASN A 37 -9.91 4.92 3.16
C ASN A 37 -9.65 3.49 2.71
N ASP A 38 -8.65 3.30 1.88
CA ASP A 38 -8.38 2.06 1.19
C ASP A 38 -7.32 1.23 1.89
N THR A 39 -7.41 -0.09 1.74
CA THR A 39 -6.32 -1.01 2.11
C THR A 39 -5.76 -1.64 0.86
N LEU A 40 -4.49 -1.35 0.55
CA LEU A 40 -3.80 -1.84 -0.63
C LEU A 40 -2.71 -2.84 -0.23
N ASN A 41 -2.80 -4.05 -0.79
CA ASN A 41 -1.81 -5.10 -0.61
C ASN A 41 -1.42 -5.65 -1.99
N GLY A 42 -0.25 -5.24 -2.49
CA GLY A 42 0.29 -5.75 -3.75
C GLY A 42 0.60 -7.24 -3.65
N GLY A 43 1.36 -7.61 -2.62
CA GLY A 43 1.74 -9.00 -2.34
C GLY A 43 3.08 -9.34 -2.97
N ALA A 44 3.21 -10.57 -3.47
CA ALA A 44 4.48 -11.05 -3.97
C ALA A 44 4.84 -10.41 -5.32
N GLY A 45 5.84 -9.55 -5.33
CA GLY A 45 6.41 -8.98 -6.55
C GLY A 45 6.88 -7.57 -6.28
N VAL A 46 7.08 -6.77 -7.32
CA VAL A 46 7.42 -5.36 -7.18
C VAL A 46 6.24 -4.53 -7.64
N ASP A 47 5.51 -3.99 -6.68
CA ASP A 47 4.21 -3.37 -6.91
C ASP A 47 4.26 -1.85 -6.84
N VAL A 48 3.26 -1.23 -7.47
CA VAL A 48 3.01 0.21 -7.38
C VAL A 48 1.65 0.42 -6.74
N LEU A 49 1.63 1.02 -5.55
CA LEU A 49 0.44 1.26 -4.75
C LEU A 49 0.15 2.76 -4.72
N ASN A 50 -1.04 3.15 -5.19
CA ASN A 50 -1.53 4.53 -5.10
C ASN A 50 -2.88 4.51 -4.39
N GLY A 51 -2.94 4.99 -3.15
CA GLY A 51 -4.15 5.05 -2.33
C GLY A 51 -5.07 6.15 -2.84
N GLY A 52 -4.60 7.39 -2.84
CA GLY A 52 -5.27 8.50 -3.49
C GLY A 52 -5.72 9.56 -2.50
N LEU A 53 -7.02 9.76 -2.31
CA LEU A 53 -7.55 10.67 -1.27
C LEU A 53 -8.18 9.84 -0.16
N GLY A 54 -7.89 10.18 1.09
CA GLY A 54 -8.39 9.48 2.27
C GLY A 54 -7.23 8.97 3.12
N ASN A 55 -7.57 8.28 4.20
CA ASN A 55 -6.57 7.71 5.10
C ASN A 55 -6.35 6.25 4.70
N ASP A 56 -5.30 6.02 3.93
CA ASP A 56 -5.02 4.74 3.30
C ASP A 56 -4.07 3.88 4.14
N THR A 57 -4.14 2.58 3.89
CA THR A 57 -3.26 1.58 4.51
C THR A 57 -2.57 0.75 3.45
N TYR A 58 -1.24 0.80 3.47
CA TYR A 58 -0.36 0.08 2.55
C TYR A 58 0.26 -1.11 3.25
N ILE A 59 0.08 -2.32 2.71
CA ILE A 59 0.76 -3.52 3.21
C ILE A 59 1.97 -3.77 2.32
N ILE A 60 3.16 -3.77 2.93
CA ILE A 60 4.44 -3.91 2.23
C ILE A 60 5.14 -5.19 2.68
N ASP A 61 5.28 -6.15 1.77
CA ASP A 61 6.06 -7.38 1.96
C ASP A 61 7.33 -7.44 1.10
N ASN A 62 7.46 -6.56 0.10
CA ASN A 62 8.68 -6.35 -0.67
C ASN A 62 9.22 -4.92 -0.50
N THR A 63 10.51 -4.79 -0.17
CA THR A 63 11.16 -3.48 0.00
C THR A 63 11.32 -2.68 -1.30
N LEU A 64 11.06 -3.32 -2.45
CA LEU A 64 11.09 -2.66 -3.76
C LEU A 64 9.73 -2.08 -4.17
N ASP A 65 8.67 -2.33 -3.40
CA ASP A 65 7.34 -1.75 -3.66
C ASP A 65 7.41 -0.22 -3.59
N ILE A 66 6.64 0.41 -4.47
CA ILE A 66 6.56 1.87 -4.58
C ILE A 66 5.19 2.31 -4.09
N ILE A 67 5.16 3.12 -3.03
CA ILE A 67 3.97 3.85 -2.62
C ILE A 67 4.06 5.25 -3.22
N ASN A 68 3.05 5.64 -3.99
CA ASN A 68 2.92 7.02 -4.47
C ASN A 68 1.78 7.69 -3.73
N GLU A 69 2.13 8.67 -2.90
CA GLU A 69 1.17 9.48 -2.15
C GLU A 69 1.25 10.96 -2.51
N SER A 70 0.08 11.61 -2.51
CA SER A 70 -0.06 13.04 -2.81
C SER A 70 -0.02 13.87 -1.53
N PRO A 71 0.52 15.10 -1.56
CA PRO A 71 0.50 15.96 -0.39
C PRO A 71 -0.94 16.30 0.01
N ASN A 72 -1.25 16.19 1.31
CA ASN A 72 -2.60 16.40 1.89
C ASN A 72 -3.66 15.40 1.39
N ALA A 73 -3.26 14.20 0.98
CA ALA A 73 -4.16 13.10 0.63
C ALA A 73 -4.92 12.55 1.84
N GLY A 74 -4.30 12.55 3.01
CA GLY A 74 -4.88 12.07 4.25
C GLY A 74 -3.81 11.86 5.31
N ILE A 75 -4.11 10.99 6.26
CA ILE A 75 -3.15 10.46 7.23
C ILE A 75 -2.97 8.98 6.92
N ASP A 76 -1.84 8.64 6.32
CA ASP A 76 -1.63 7.34 5.72
C ASP A 76 -0.78 6.44 6.61
N THR A 77 -0.97 5.13 6.45
CA THR A 77 -0.30 4.11 7.26
C THR A 77 0.39 3.09 6.38
N VAL A 78 1.68 2.88 6.64
CA VAL A 78 2.41 1.72 6.11
C VAL A 78 2.47 0.62 7.15
N ARG A 79 2.03 -0.58 6.76
CA ARG A 79 2.18 -1.83 7.52
C ARG A 79 3.26 -2.69 6.87
N ALA A 80 4.46 -2.66 7.42
CA ALA A 80 5.62 -3.31 6.81
C ALA A 80 5.91 -4.70 7.42
N LEU A 81 6.11 -5.70 6.56
CA LEU A 81 6.56 -7.04 6.91
C LEU A 81 8.10 -7.20 6.76
N ARG A 82 8.79 -6.14 6.33
CA ARG A 82 10.24 -6.04 6.12
C ARG A 82 10.78 -4.74 6.72
N ASN A 83 12.10 -4.57 6.70
CA ASN A 83 12.71 -3.27 7.01
C ASN A 83 12.11 -2.21 6.09
N TYR A 84 11.72 -1.06 6.65
CA TYR A 84 11.06 -0.02 5.89
C TYR A 84 11.45 1.37 6.36
N THR A 85 11.55 2.30 5.42
CA THR A 85 11.71 3.74 5.69
C THR A 85 10.51 4.44 5.07
N LEU A 86 9.80 5.26 5.84
CA LEU A 86 8.67 6.01 5.30
C LEU A 86 9.11 6.91 4.15
N GLY A 87 8.38 6.82 3.04
CA GLY A 87 8.46 7.77 1.94
C GLY A 87 7.82 9.11 2.30
N THR A 88 7.90 10.08 1.41
CA THR A 88 7.21 11.38 1.57
C THR A 88 5.69 11.19 1.63
N ASN A 89 5.00 12.08 2.36
CA ASN A 89 3.53 12.08 2.49
C ASN A 89 2.95 10.80 3.14
N LEU A 90 3.73 10.12 3.97
CA LEU A 90 3.28 8.98 4.76
C LEU A 90 3.53 9.26 6.23
N GLU A 91 2.53 9.16 7.08
CA GLU A 91 2.62 9.66 8.46
C GLU A 91 2.91 8.55 9.47
N ASN A 92 2.38 7.34 9.23
CA ASN A 92 2.45 6.26 10.20
C ASN A 92 3.19 5.04 9.65
N LEU A 93 4.06 4.46 10.46
CA LEU A 93 4.71 3.17 10.19
C LEU A 93 4.37 2.18 11.30
N VAL A 94 3.82 1.03 10.93
CA VAL A 94 3.57 -0.11 11.80
C VAL A 94 4.36 -1.31 11.29
N LEU A 95 5.22 -1.88 12.14
CA LEU A 95 6.00 -3.07 11.80
C LEU A 95 5.19 -4.31 12.18
N THR A 96 4.83 -5.12 11.19
CA THR A 96 3.97 -6.31 11.36
C THR A 96 4.67 -7.63 11.01
N GLY A 97 5.97 -7.60 10.71
CA GLY A 97 6.76 -8.80 10.42
C GLY A 97 7.04 -9.65 11.66
N ASN A 98 7.18 -10.97 11.47
CA ASN A 98 7.44 -11.94 12.55
C ASN A 98 8.92 -12.10 12.91
N SER A 99 9.83 -11.47 12.15
CA SER A 99 11.27 -11.41 12.43
C SER A 99 11.65 -10.02 12.91
N ALA A 100 12.83 -9.88 13.53
CA ALA A 100 13.36 -8.57 13.89
C ALA A 100 13.53 -7.73 12.61
N ILE A 101 12.79 -6.62 12.54
CA ILE A 101 12.81 -5.65 11.45
C ILE A 101 12.91 -4.24 12.03
N ASN A 102 13.51 -3.33 11.26
CA ASN A 102 13.69 -1.93 11.62
C ASN A 102 12.74 -1.04 10.81
N GLY A 103 12.24 0.00 11.46
CA GLY A 103 11.48 1.08 10.84
C GLY A 103 12.23 2.40 10.97
N THR A 104 12.23 3.19 9.90
CA THR A 104 12.76 4.56 9.92
C THR A 104 11.64 5.51 9.50
N GLY A 105 11.41 6.57 10.27
CA GLY A 105 10.44 7.62 9.91
C GLY A 105 10.97 8.54 8.80
N ASN A 106 10.14 9.49 8.39
CA ASN A 106 10.50 10.60 7.51
C ASN A 106 10.56 11.92 8.29
N THR A 107 10.79 13.03 7.58
CA THR A 107 10.87 14.41 8.13
C THR A 107 9.84 15.32 7.49
#